data_AF-A0A973CAX4-F1
#
_entry.id   AF-A0A973CAX4-F1
#
_cell.length_a   1.000
_cell.length_b   1.000
_cell.length_c   1.000
_cell.angle_alpha   90.00
_cell.angle_beta   90.00
_cell.angle_gamma   90.00
#
_symmetry.space_group_name_H-M   'P 1'
#
loop_
_entity.id
_entity.type
_entity.pdbx_description
1 polymer ?
#
loop_
_entity_poly.entity_id
_entity_poly.type
_entity_poly.pdbx_seq_one_letter_code
_entity_poly.pdbx_strand_id
1 'polypeptide(L)'
;MKILDWFLVGLFRLLIKNNRVGKIHGTRVDGSVQPMIIGGDWRSLEIDDDFISLDLSGLDKAVKLESVIYSGSYLDNITLPNYSDCPNLCILKLRLQSQCDLSLLSQWRDNDFILGIDIAEEPELSSLESTDLSFLELRLMNYISNPLKSLGSRFIIRALNIVVTESGPLHLENLPMSLNYLSISGPVSDVDLALLEDLTSLTSLSFNGLRMPDHAIADFEDTNWYFKNKAYAKQLRLPTVVAQRLRHFSLKNCVYLDFFAYPFAGANVLETIKFTNSDWASMHLDSLCDIPSLKLVELDANKCVYIDHMKEEQDIISPGVRDIFVRSSFESY
;
A
#
# COMPACT_ATOMS: atom_id res chain seq x y z
N MET A 1 -21.62 43.93 4.23
CA MET A 1 -21.47 42.73 3.38
C MET A 1 -21.06 41.60 4.31
N LYS A 2 -21.90 40.57 4.42
CA LYS A 2 -22.09 39.76 5.63
C LYS A 2 -20.94 38.78 5.93
N ILE A 3 -20.44 38.88 7.15
CA ILE A 3 -19.88 37.80 7.95
C ILE A 3 -21.07 37.07 8.59
N LEU A 4 -21.12 35.74 8.47
CA LEU A 4 -21.56 34.72 9.46
C LEU A 4 -22.04 33.42 8.77
N ASP A 5 -21.73 32.31 9.46
CA ASP A 5 -22.33 30.96 9.39
C ASP A 5 -21.80 29.92 8.39
N TRP A 6 -20.61 29.36 8.65
CA TRP A 6 -20.24 27.97 8.30
C TRP A 6 -19.55 27.26 9.49
N PHE A 7 -20.21 27.28 10.66
CA PHE A 7 -19.90 26.43 11.82
C PHE A 7 -21.19 25.73 12.27
N LEU A 8 -21.28 24.42 12.02
CA LEU A 8 -22.20 23.40 12.58
C LEU A 8 -21.68 22.08 11.98
N VAL A 9 -20.76 21.32 12.58
CA VAL A 9 -20.86 20.54 13.83
C VAL A 9 -22.27 20.00 14.07
N GLY A 10 -22.47 18.74 13.69
CA GLY A 10 -23.39 17.79 14.33
C GLY A 10 -24.87 18.15 14.34
N LEU A 11 -25.61 17.83 13.27
CA LEU A 11 -27.04 17.58 13.38
C LEU A 11 -27.53 16.62 12.27
N PHE A 12 -27.36 15.32 12.48
CA PHE A 12 -28.10 14.31 11.73
C PHE A 12 -29.59 14.40 12.10
N ARG A 13 -30.41 15.00 11.23
CA ARG A 13 -31.87 14.85 11.25
C ARG A 13 -32.29 13.82 10.21
N LEU A 14 -32.46 12.58 10.65
CA LEU A 14 -33.09 11.52 9.86
C LEU A 14 -34.61 11.56 10.04
N LEU A 15 -35.35 11.73 8.95
CA LEU A 15 -36.80 11.54 8.88
C LEU A 15 -37.07 10.07 8.51
N ILE A 16 -37.28 9.22 9.51
CA ILE A 16 -37.54 7.79 9.32
C ILE A 16 -39.03 7.57 9.12
N LYS A 17 -39.44 7.24 7.89
CA LYS A 17 -40.66 6.46 7.62
C LYS A 17 -40.22 5.11 7.09
N ASN A 18 -40.06 4.11 7.98
CA ASN A 18 -40.26 2.66 7.77
C ASN A 18 -39.47 1.83 8.79
N ASN A 19 -40.12 0.81 9.37
CA ASN A 19 -39.70 -0.01 10.52
C ASN A 19 -38.55 -1.02 10.26
N ARG A 20 -37.52 -0.68 9.49
CA ARG A 20 -36.34 -1.54 9.30
C ARG A 20 -35.07 -0.76 9.58
N VAL A 21 -34.80 -0.58 10.86
CA VAL A 21 -33.65 0.21 11.33
C VAL A 21 -32.74 -0.68 12.18
N GLY A 22 -31.52 -0.90 11.71
CA GLY A 22 -30.39 -1.28 12.55
C GLY A 22 -29.91 -0.07 13.34
N LYS A 23 -29.54 -0.29 14.60
CA LYS A 23 -28.85 0.71 15.41
C LYS A 23 -27.41 0.28 15.51
N ILE A 24 -26.51 1.06 14.93
CA ILE A 24 -25.11 1.09 15.33
C ILE A 24 -25.01 1.95 16.58
N HIS A 25 -24.08 1.63 17.47
CA HIS A 25 -23.75 2.52 18.58
C HIS A 25 -22.27 2.85 18.50
N GLY A 26 -21.93 4.14 18.59
CA GLY A 26 -20.56 4.57 18.83
C GLY A 26 -20.44 5.13 20.24
N THR A 27 -19.38 4.76 20.97
CA THR A 27 -19.05 5.43 22.24
C THR A 27 -18.02 6.50 21.96
N ARG A 28 -18.41 7.76 22.13
CA ARG A 28 -17.54 8.92 21.91
C ARG A 28 -16.45 8.98 22.98
N VAL A 29 -15.44 9.81 22.71
CA VAL A 29 -14.33 10.07 23.64
C VAL A 29 -14.79 10.60 25.00
N ASP A 30 -15.92 11.32 25.04
CA ASP A 30 -16.54 11.82 26.28
C ASP A 30 -17.39 10.76 27.02
N GLY A 31 -17.42 9.53 26.53
CA GLY A 31 -18.22 8.42 27.07
C GLY A 31 -19.69 8.42 26.66
N SER A 32 -20.14 9.39 25.84
CA SER A 32 -21.52 9.39 25.35
C SER A 32 -21.74 8.30 24.30
N VAL A 33 -22.85 7.57 24.43
CA VAL A 33 -23.27 6.58 23.43
C VAL A 33 -24.15 7.26 22.40
N GLN A 34 -23.69 7.30 21.16
CA GLN A 34 -24.44 7.86 20.04
C GLN A 34 -25.06 6.72 19.23
N PRO A 35 -26.39 6.52 19.28
CA PRO A 35 -27.05 5.59 18.39
C PRO A 35 -27.07 6.17 16.97
N MET A 36 -26.48 5.44 16.04
CA MET A 36 -26.58 5.70 14.61
C MET A 36 -27.60 4.75 14.02
N ILE A 37 -28.70 5.32 13.53
CA ILE A 37 -29.80 4.57 12.93
C ILE A 37 -29.47 4.33 11.45
N ILE A 38 -29.22 3.08 11.08
CA ILE A 38 -29.16 2.66 9.68
C ILE A 38 -30.51 2.07 9.31
N GLY A 39 -31.23 2.72 8.40
CA GLY A 39 -32.41 2.14 7.79
C GLY A 39 -32.50 2.57 6.34
N GLY A 40 -32.81 1.64 5.43
CA GLY A 40 -32.92 1.89 4.00
C GLY A 40 -31.95 1.08 3.15
N ASP A 41 -31.89 1.42 1.86
CA ASP A 41 -31.10 0.75 0.83
C ASP A 41 -29.66 1.30 0.74
N TRP A 42 -28.97 1.38 1.89
CA TRP A 42 -27.60 1.92 1.94
C TRP A 42 -26.62 0.92 1.33
N ARG A 43 -25.73 1.42 0.47
CA ARG A 43 -24.60 0.66 -0.09
C ARG A 43 -23.26 1.01 0.56
N SER A 44 -23.10 2.25 1.03
CA SER A 44 -21.89 2.69 1.74
C SER A 44 -22.28 3.38 3.04
N LEU A 45 -21.48 3.14 4.07
CA LEU A 45 -21.52 3.84 5.35
C LEU A 45 -20.14 4.45 5.63
N GLU A 46 -20.09 5.78 5.69
CA GLU A 46 -18.89 6.53 6.05
C GLU A 46 -19.09 7.20 7.41
N ILE A 47 -18.15 7.00 8.33
CA ILE A 47 -18.21 7.50 9.70
C ILE A 47 -16.93 8.28 9.98
N ASP A 48 -17.07 9.59 10.15
CA ASP A 48 -15.96 10.54 10.39
C ASP A 48 -15.96 11.13 11.81
N ASP A 49 -16.84 10.62 12.69
CA ASP A 49 -16.90 11.01 14.09
C ASP A 49 -15.82 10.28 14.92
N ASP A 50 -15.29 10.96 15.94
CA ASP A 50 -14.35 10.38 16.89
C ASP A 50 -15.07 9.45 17.89
N PHE A 51 -14.69 8.17 17.84
CA PHE A 51 -15.19 7.13 18.73
C PHE A 51 -14.01 6.37 19.35
N ILE A 52 -14.19 5.92 20.59
CA ILE A 52 -13.29 4.96 21.24
C ILE A 52 -13.75 3.53 20.93
N SER A 53 -15.05 3.32 20.80
CA SER A 53 -15.60 2.03 20.41
C SER A 53 -16.74 2.14 19.42
N LEU A 54 -16.82 1.16 18.51
CA LEU A 54 -17.82 1.11 17.45
C LEU A 54 -18.50 -0.26 17.45
N ASP A 55 -19.82 -0.27 17.70
CA ASP A 55 -20.64 -1.47 17.65
C ASP A 55 -21.42 -1.54 16.33
N LEU A 56 -20.91 -2.36 15.41
CA LEU A 56 -21.46 -2.65 14.10
C LEU A 56 -22.37 -3.90 14.09
N SER A 57 -22.72 -4.48 15.25
CA SER A 57 -23.57 -5.68 15.31
C SER A 57 -24.93 -5.51 14.63
N GLY A 58 -25.45 -4.27 14.56
CA GLY A 58 -26.72 -3.94 13.90
C GLY A 58 -26.67 -3.83 12.37
N LEU A 59 -25.53 -4.13 11.74
CA LEU A 59 -25.37 -4.16 10.28
C LEU A 59 -26.14 -5.30 9.61
N ASP A 60 -26.54 -6.33 10.37
CA ASP A 60 -27.39 -7.46 9.94
C ASP A 60 -28.67 -7.03 9.19
N LYS A 61 -29.17 -5.84 9.50
CA LYS A 61 -30.38 -5.28 8.88
C LYS A 61 -30.11 -4.50 7.59
N ALA A 62 -28.84 -4.20 7.31
CA ALA A 62 -28.39 -3.45 6.15
C ALA A 62 -27.93 -4.41 5.03
N VAL A 63 -28.83 -5.28 4.58
CA VAL A 63 -28.52 -6.36 3.60
C VAL A 63 -27.94 -5.90 2.26
N LYS A 64 -28.03 -4.61 1.92
CA LYS A 64 -27.45 -4.04 0.68
C LYS A 64 -26.12 -3.31 0.90
N LEU A 65 -25.62 -3.29 2.13
CA LEU A 65 -24.40 -2.59 2.47
C LEU A 65 -23.20 -3.33 1.86
N GLU A 66 -22.43 -2.60 1.07
CA GLU A 66 -21.26 -3.06 0.33
C GLU A 66 -19.96 -2.55 0.97
N SER A 67 -19.99 -1.36 1.59
CA SER A 67 -18.80 -0.75 2.21
C SER A 67 -19.06 -0.06 3.55
N VAL A 68 -18.11 -0.24 4.47
CA VAL A 68 -18.01 0.53 5.73
C VAL A 68 -16.63 1.17 5.80
N ILE A 69 -16.58 2.49 5.94
CA ILE A 69 -15.34 3.25 6.07
C ILE A 69 -15.43 4.09 7.34
N TYR A 70 -14.52 3.83 8.26
CA TYR A 70 -14.34 4.59 9.49
C TYR A 70 -13.06 5.43 9.41
N SER A 71 -13.17 6.75 9.51
CA SER A 71 -12.07 7.72 9.35
C SER A 71 -11.73 8.54 10.60
N GLY A 72 -12.52 8.42 11.68
CA GLY A 72 -12.33 9.17 12.93
C GLY A 72 -11.08 8.78 13.75
N SER A 73 -11.09 9.04 15.06
CA SER A 73 -10.05 8.62 16.00
C SER A 73 -9.80 7.11 16.01
N TYR A 74 -8.64 6.65 16.47
CA TYR A 74 -8.38 5.20 16.56
C TYR A 74 -9.33 4.52 17.55
N LEU A 75 -9.96 3.43 17.09
CA LEU A 75 -10.85 2.61 17.91
C LEU A 75 -10.02 1.69 18.82
N ASP A 76 -10.38 1.64 20.09
CA ASP A 76 -9.87 0.65 21.05
C ASP A 76 -10.61 -0.67 20.85
N ASN A 77 -11.91 -0.60 20.56
CA ASN A 77 -12.77 -1.77 20.42
C ASN A 77 -13.73 -1.63 19.24
N ILE A 78 -13.88 -2.73 18.50
CA ILE A 78 -14.91 -2.86 17.47
C ILE A 78 -15.70 -4.14 17.69
N THR A 79 -17.02 -4.04 17.58
CA THR A 79 -17.89 -5.21 17.49
C THR A 79 -18.37 -5.31 16.06
N LEU A 80 -18.10 -6.44 15.40
CA LEU A 80 -18.56 -6.70 14.03
C LEU A 80 -19.76 -7.65 14.04
N PRO A 81 -20.67 -7.55 13.05
CA PRO A 81 -21.71 -8.55 12.87
C PRO A 81 -21.08 -9.88 12.41
N ASN A 82 -21.82 -10.99 12.49
CA ASN A 82 -21.39 -12.19 11.77
C ASN A 82 -21.47 -11.92 10.27
N TYR A 83 -20.50 -12.44 9.51
CA TYR A 83 -20.45 -12.24 8.05
C TYR A 83 -21.74 -12.72 7.35
N SER A 84 -22.33 -13.82 7.85
CA SER A 84 -23.60 -14.37 7.33
C SER A 84 -24.74 -13.37 7.30
N ASP A 85 -24.66 -12.35 8.15
CA ASP A 85 -25.70 -11.35 8.32
C ASP A 85 -25.48 -10.14 7.38
N CYS A 86 -24.28 -10.01 6.80
CA CYS A 86 -23.88 -8.93 5.89
C CYS A 86 -23.23 -9.47 4.60
N PRO A 87 -23.91 -10.33 3.82
CA PRO A 87 -23.28 -11.08 2.72
C PRO A 87 -22.76 -10.22 1.56
N ASN A 88 -23.18 -8.95 1.46
CA ASN A 88 -22.73 -8.04 0.42
C ASN A 88 -21.56 -7.14 0.84
N LEU A 89 -21.18 -7.14 2.12
CA LEU A 89 -20.14 -6.26 2.64
C LEU A 89 -18.77 -6.74 2.15
N CYS A 90 -18.22 -6.04 1.16
CA CYS A 90 -16.96 -6.38 0.51
C CYS A 90 -15.82 -5.41 0.87
N ILE A 91 -16.11 -4.26 1.48
CA ILE A 91 -15.09 -3.28 1.88
C ILE A 91 -15.26 -2.89 3.34
N LEU A 92 -14.21 -3.07 4.13
CA LEU A 92 -14.14 -2.60 5.51
C LEU A 92 -12.84 -1.83 5.72
N LYS A 93 -12.93 -0.53 6.00
CA LYS A 93 -11.78 0.31 6.35
C LYS A 93 -11.95 0.84 7.75
N LEU A 94 -10.95 0.59 8.59
CA LEU A 94 -10.96 0.90 10.02
C LEU A 94 -9.67 1.60 10.43
N ARG A 95 -9.74 2.37 11.52
CA ARG A 95 -8.58 2.94 12.19
C ARG A 95 -8.57 2.36 13.60
N LEU A 96 -7.55 1.57 13.90
CA LEU A 96 -7.52 0.73 15.09
C LEU A 96 -6.32 1.08 15.96
N GLN A 97 -6.52 1.02 17.29
CA GLN A 97 -5.41 0.85 18.21
C GLN A 97 -4.92 -0.60 18.18
N SER A 98 -3.71 -0.82 18.68
CA SER A 98 -2.92 -2.05 18.56
C SER A 98 -3.55 -3.34 19.11
N GLN A 99 -4.66 -3.25 19.85
CA GLN A 99 -5.26 -4.39 20.57
C GLN A 99 -6.66 -4.78 20.08
N CYS A 100 -7.09 -4.32 18.91
CA CYS A 100 -8.41 -4.68 18.43
C CYS A 100 -8.48 -6.16 18.03
N ASP A 101 -9.41 -6.92 18.63
CA ASP A 101 -9.62 -8.32 18.28
C ASP A 101 -10.28 -8.42 16.89
N LEU A 102 -9.50 -8.85 15.90
CA LEU A 102 -9.97 -9.07 14.53
C LEU A 102 -10.46 -10.51 14.29
N SER A 103 -10.61 -11.33 15.33
CA SER A 103 -11.06 -12.73 15.20
C SER A 103 -12.42 -12.87 14.54
N LEU A 104 -13.29 -11.86 14.63
CA LEU A 104 -14.58 -11.86 13.94
C LEU A 104 -14.44 -11.83 12.41
N LEU A 105 -13.33 -11.32 11.88
CA LEU A 105 -13.03 -11.33 10.45
C LEU A 105 -12.64 -12.72 9.93
N SER A 106 -12.31 -13.67 10.80
CA SER A 106 -12.05 -15.08 10.41
C SER A 106 -13.23 -15.75 9.69
N GLN A 107 -14.44 -15.24 9.91
CA GLN A 107 -15.67 -15.75 9.30
C GLN A 107 -15.87 -15.25 7.86
N TRP A 108 -15.09 -14.27 7.43
CA TRP A 108 -15.23 -13.58 6.16
C TRP A 108 -14.34 -14.30 5.14
N ARG A 109 -14.93 -15.20 4.35
CA ARG A 109 -14.22 -16.09 3.43
C ARG A 109 -14.47 -15.76 1.96
N ASP A 110 -14.81 -14.52 1.65
CA ASP A 110 -15.14 -14.13 0.28
C ASP A 110 -13.95 -13.51 -0.42
N ASN A 111 -13.74 -13.93 -1.67
CA ASN A 111 -12.52 -13.69 -2.44
C ASN A 111 -12.29 -12.24 -2.84
N ASP A 112 -13.28 -11.38 -2.61
CA ASP A 112 -13.30 -9.96 -2.99
C ASP A 112 -13.33 -9.02 -1.78
N PHE A 113 -13.07 -9.52 -0.57
CA PHE A 113 -13.06 -8.69 0.63
C PHE A 113 -11.80 -7.81 0.71
N ILE A 114 -12.00 -6.50 0.97
CA ILE A 114 -10.98 -5.47 1.10
C ILE A 114 -10.95 -4.98 2.55
N LEU A 115 -9.82 -5.17 3.23
CA LEU A 115 -9.60 -4.71 4.59
C LEU A 115 -8.55 -3.58 4.59
N GLY A 116 -8.90 -2.41 5.10
CA GLY A 116 -7.96 -1.32 5.36
C GLY A 116 -7.83 -1.07 6.86
N ILE A 117 -6.60 -1.01 7.37
CA ILE A 117 -6.33 -0.78 8.79
C ILE A 117 -5.27 0.31 8.95
N ASP A 118 -5.64 1.41 9.59
CA ASP A 118 -4.66 2.37 10.12
C ASP A 118 -4.23 1.93 11.52
N ILE A 119 -2.93 1.83 11.76
CA ILE A 119 -2.34 1.17 12.93
C ILE A 119 -1.28 2.08 13.56
N ALA A 120 -1.38 2.32 14.87
CA ALA A 120 -0.44 3.13 15.62
C ALA A 120 0.67 2.33 16.34
N GLU A 121 0.46 1.05 16.64
CA GLU A 121 1.45 0.18 17.31
C GLU A 121 1.45 -1.23 16.68
N GLU A 122 2.34 -2.13 17.09
CA GLU A 122 2.46 -3.46 16.46
C GLU A 122 1.13 -4.24 16.44
N PRO A 123 0.59 -4.62 15.26
CA PRO A 123 -0.72 -5.24 15.16
C PRO A 123 -0.68 -6.75 15.43
N GLU A 124 -1.70 -7.26 16.12
CA GLU A 124 -1.92 -8.70 16.29
C GLU A 124 -2.84 -9.25 15.18
N LEU A 125 -2.26 -9.57 14.03
CA LEU A 125 -2.97 -10.04 12.84
C LEU A 125 -3.23 -11.54 12.84
N SER A 126 -2.75 -12.31 13.83
CA SER A 126 -2.89 -13.79 13.87
C SER A 126 -4.35 -14.25 13.81
N SER A 127 -5.26 -13.43 14.32
CA SER A 127 -6.71 -13.68 14.27
C SER A 127 -7.30 -13.71 12.85
N LEU A 128 -6.58 -13.17 11.86
CA LEU A 128 -6.94 -13.16 10.44
C LEU A 128 -6.40 -14.39 9.67
N GLU A 129 -5.70 -15.34 10.30
CA GLU A 129 -5.04 -16.47 9.61
C GLU A 129 -5.99 -17.33 8.76
N SER A 130 -7.28 -17.34 9.09
CA SER A 130 -8.31 -18.11 8.37
C SER A 130 -9.21 -17.28 7.45
N THR A 131 -8.92 -15.98 7.31
CA THR A 131 -9.62 -15.06 6.41
C THR A 131 -9.02 -15.14 5.00
N ASP A 132 -9.87 -15.16 3.97
CA ASP A 132 -9.46 -15.00 2.56
C ASP A 132 -9.67 -13.54 2.18
N LEU A 133 -8.57 -12.82 1.98
CA LEU A 133 -8.57 -11.40 1.64
C LEU A 133 -8.15 -11.20 0.19
N SER A 134 -8.98 -10.49 -0.56
CA SER A 134 -8.60 -10.00 -1.89
C SER A 134 -7.50 -8.96 -1.78
N PHE A 135 -7.61 -8.09 -0.76
CA PHE A 135 -6.75 -6.94 -0.57
C PHE A 135 -6.68 -6.57 0.91
N LEU A 136 -5.47 -6.40 1.40
CA LEU A 136 -5.17 -5.86 2.72
C LEU A 136 -4.37 -4.55 2.54
N GLU A 137 -4.87 -3.46 3.10
CA GLU A 137 -4.12 -2.22 3.27
C GLU A 137 -3.76 -2.03 4.74
N LEU A 138 -2.47 -1.92 5.02
CA LEU A 138 -1.93 -1.62 6.34
C LEU A 138 -1.29 -0.23 6.28
N ARG A 139 -1.84 0.73 7.00
CA ARG A 139 -1.24 2.04 7.16
C ARG A 139 -0.60 2.15 8.54
N LEU A 140 0.72 2.15 8.57
CA LEU A 140 1.55 2.23 9.76
C LEU A 140 1.80 3.70 10.07
N MET A 141 1.16 4.17 11.14
CA MET A 141 1.12 5.59 11.51
C MET A 141 2.35 6.02 12.33
N ASN A 142 3.05 5.04 12.90
CA ASN A 142 4.34 5.17 13.58
C ASN A 142 5.30 4.11 13.03
N TYR A 143 6.59 4.25 13.32
CA TYR A 143 7.56 3.19 13.06
C TYR A 143 7.23 1.93 13.87
N ILE A 144 6.99 0.83 13.16
CA ILE A 144 6.81 -0.51 13.71
C ILE A 144 7.88 -1.39 13.07
N SER A 145 8.73 -2.01 13.88
CA SER A 145 9.88 -2.77 13.38
C SER A 145 9.47 -4.01 12.59
N ASN A 146 8.43 -4.72 13.01
CA ASN A 146 7.96 -5.92 12.30
C ASN A 146 6.42 -5.97 12.23
N PRO A 147 5.78 -5.11 11.42
CA PRO A 147 4.33 -5.00 11.34
C PRO A 147 3.65 -6.26 10.76
N LEU A 148 4.44 -7.17 10.19
CA LEU A 148 3.99 -8.38 9.51
C LEU A 148 4.30 -9.65 10.32
N LYS A 149 4.87 -9.54 11.52
CA LYS A 149 5.28 -10.68 12.36
C LYS A 149 4.17 -11.71 12.58
N SER A 150 2.94 -11.23 12.68
CA SER A 150 1.73 -12.03 12.93
C SER A 150 1.01 -12.47 11.65
N LEU A 151 1.40 -11.94 10.48
CA LEU A 151 1.00 -12.54 9.20
C LEU A 151 1.77 -13.84 9.06
N GLY A 152 1.09 -14.95 8.87
CA GLY A 152 1.70 -16.26 8.67
C GLY A 152 1.59 -16.71 7.22
N SER A 153 2.33 -17.75 6.84
CA SER A 153 2.27 -18.34 5.49
C SER A 153 0.90 -18.93 5.12
N ARG A 154 0.03 -19.18 6.11
CA ARG A 154 -1.32 -19.73 5.94
C ARG A 154 -2.36 -18.70 5.52
N PHE A 155 -2.04 -17.42 5.62
CA PHE A 155 -2.95 -16.35 5.21
C PHE A 155 -3.17 -16.42 3.70
N ILE A 156 -4.40 -16.19 3.28
CA ILE A 156 -4.74 -16.04 1.87
C ILE A 156 -4.97 -14.55 1.62
N ILE A 157 -3.92 -13.87 1.18
CA ILE A 157 -3.96 -12.44 0.84
C ILE A 157 -3.44 -12.31 -0.58
N ARG A 158 -4.30 -11.90 -1.53
CA ARG A 158 -3.90 -11.76 -2.95
C ARG A 158 -3.12 -10.47 -3.20
N ALA A 159 -3.47 -9.40 -2.51
CA ALA A 159 -2.84 -8.10 -2.65
C ALA A 159 -2.61 -7.45 -1.28
N LEU A 160 -1.41 -6.90 -1.09
CA LEU A 160 -1.01 -6.21 0.13
C LEU A 160 -0.46 -4.84 -0.21
N ASN A 161 -1.03 -3.81 0.41
CA ASN A 161 -0.55 -2.44 0.35
C ASN A 161 -0.10 -2.00 1.74
N ILE A 162 1.18 -1.70 1.90
CA ILE A 162 1.75 -1.20 3.15
C ILE A 162 2.04 0.29 2.96
N VAL A 163 1.48 1.14 3.80
CA VAL A 163 1.70 2.58 3.79
C VAL A 163 2.37 2.97 5.09
N VAL A 164 3.62 3.40 5.03
CA VAL A 164 4.39 3.86 6.18
C VAL A 164 4.38 5.39 6.21
N THR A 165 4.08 6.00 7.35
CA THR A 165 4.10 7.47 7.49
C THR A 165 5.42 7.99 8.05
N GLU A 166 6.10 7.19 8.87
CA GLU A 166 7.38 7.52 9.49
C GLU A 166 8.55 6.82 8.80
N SER A 167 9.73 7.45 8.79
CA SER A 167 10.89 6.82 8.17
C SER A 167 11.46 5.73 9.05
N GLY A 168 11.77 4.59 8.45
CA GLY A 168 12.44 3.48 9.11
C GLY A 168 12.62 2.26 8.20
N PRO A 169 13.36 1.25 8.67
CA PRO A 169 13.44 -0.04 8.00
C PRO A 169 12.07 -0.74 8.01
N LEU A 170 11.77 -1.48 6.95
CA LEU A 170 10.59 -2.33 6.87
C LEU A 170 11.01 -3.79 6.69
N HIS A 171 10.71 -4.61 7.68
CA HIS A 171 10.96 -6.05 7.64
C HIS A 171 9.80 -6.75 6.90
N LEU A 172 10.13 -7.53 5.87
CA LEU A 172 9.18 -8.25 5.01
C LEU A 172 9.05 -9.74 5.38
N GLU A 173 9.38 -10.08 6.62
CA GLU A 173 9.26 -11.45 7.12
C GLU A 173 7.79 -11.87 7.19
N ASN A 174 7.54 -13.17 6.96
CA ASN A 174 6.24 -13.82 7.07
C ASN A 174 5.14 -13.31 6.11
N LEU A 175 5.53 -12.73 4.97
CA LEU A 175 4.58 -12.43 3.90
C LEU A 175 3.83 -13.70 3.44
N PRO A 176 2.52 -13.61 3.14
CA PRO A 176 1.73 -14.76 2.69
C PRO A 176 2.20 -15.31 1.34
N MET A 177 2.32 -16.63 1.21
CA MET A 177 2.73 -17.29 -0.05
C MET A 177 1.73 -17.11 -1.20
N SER A 178 0.49 -16.74 -0.85
CA SER A 178 -0.63 -16.43 -1.74
C SER A 178 -0.54 -15.04 -2.37
N LEU A 179 0.44 -14.22 -2.00
CA LEU A 179 0.55 -12.84 -2.41
C LEU A 179 0.94 -12.69 -3.87
N ASN A 180 0.07 -12.05 -4.65
CA ASN A 180 0.28 -11.77 -6.08
C ASN A 180 0.75 -10.34 -6.33
N TYR A 181 0.34 -9.42 -5.47
CA TYR A 181 0.62 -7.99 -5.57
C TYR A 181 1.13 -7.45 -4.23
N LEU A 182 2.31 -6.84 -4.24
CA LEU A 182 2.86 -6.11 -3.10
C LEU A 182 3.12 -4.66 -3.49
N SER A 183 2.53 -3.74 -2.73
CA SER A 183 2.81 -2.30 -2.81
C SER A 183 3.30 -1.81 -1.46
N ILE A 184 4.41 -1.09 -1.46
CA ILE A 184 4.96 -0.44 -0.26
C ILE A 184 5.09 1.05 -0.57
N SER A 185 4.46 1.88 0.24
CA SER A 185 4.46 3.33 0.10
C SER A 185 4.94 3.99 1.39
N GLY A 186 5.64 5.11 1.30
CA GLY A 186 6.16 5.83 2.46
C GLY A 186 7.68 5.91 2.51
N PRO A 187 8.24 6.68 3.47
CA PRO A 187 9.67 6.98 3.57
C PRO A 187 10.49 5.81 4.14
N VAL A 188 10.34 4.61 3.57
CA VAL A 188 11.07 3.40 3.98
C VAL A 188 12.55 3.57 3.66
N SER A 189 13.39 3.42 4.69
CA SER A 189 14.84 3.63 4.61
C SER A 189 15.65 2.38 4.39
N ASP A 190 15.06 1.23 4.69
CA ASP A 190 15.67 -0.07 4.43
C ASP A 190 14.58 -1.10 4.13
N VAL A 191 14.84 -1.95 3.14
CA VAL A 191 13.99 -3.10 2.83
C VAL A 191 14.88 -4.21 2.29
N ASP A 192 14.77 -5.40 2.89
CA ASP A 192 15.45 -6.60 2.40
C ASP A 192 14.53 -7.37 1.45
N LEU A 193 14.81 -7.28 0.15
CA LEU A 193 14.03 -7.96 -0.88
C LEU A 193 14.41 -9.44 -1.04
N ALA A 194 15.48 -9.93 -0.39
CA ALA A 194 15.82 -11.35 -0.39
C ALA A 194 14.70 -12.20 0.25
N LEU A 195 13.94 -11.62 1.18
CA LEU A 195 12.79 -12.25 1.81
C LEU A 195 11.61 -12.51 0.85
N LEU A 196 11.65 -11.96 -0.38
CA LEU A 196 10.61 -12.19 -1.40
C LEU A 196 10.85 -13.44 -2.25
N GLU A 197 12.00 -14.12 -2.13
CA GLU A 197 12.37 -15.25 -2.99
C GLU A 197 11.34 -16.38 -2.96
N ASP A 198 10.80 -16.67 -1.78
CA ASP A 198 9.83 -17.74 -1.56
C ASP A 198 8.42 -17.40 -2.06
N LEU A 199 8.11 -16.13 -2.34
CA LEU A 199 6.79 -15.69 -2.82
C LEU A 199 6.58 -16.04 -4.30
N THR A 200 6.36 -17.32 -4.57
CA THR A 200 6.21 -17.89 -5.93
C THR A 200 5.04 -17.32 -6.73
N SER A 201 4.01 -16.81 -6.05
CA SER A 201 2.82 -16.21 -6.67
C SER A 201 2.98 -14.72 -6.99
N LEU A 202 4.04 -14.07 -6.48
CA LEU A 202 4.23 -12.62 -6.62
C LEU A 202 4.51 -12.25 -8.08
N THR A 203 3.60 -11.50 -8.69
CA THR A 203 3.71 -11.05 -10.10
C THR A 203 3.79 -9.54 -10.24
N SER A 204 3.47 -8.79 -9.18
CA SER A 204 3.48 -7.33 -9.19
C SER A 204 4.14 -6.79 -7.94
N LEU A 205 5.13 -5.92 -8.12
CA LEU A 205 5.87 -5.28 -7.04
C LEU A 205 5.99 -3.78 -7.30
N SER A 206 5.54 -2.98 -6.33
CA SER A 206 5.56 -1.53 -6.42
C SER A 206 6.13 -0.92 -5.15
N PHE A 207 7.04 0.03 -5.32
CA PHE A 207 7.50 0.90 -4.25
C PHE A 207 7.21 2.35 -4.57
N ASN A 208 6.79 3.10 -3.55
CA ASN A 208 6.49 4.52 -3.65
C ASN A 208 7.08 5.29 -2.47
N GLY A 209 8.16 6.03 -2.69
CA GLY A 209 8.76 6.85 -1.63
C GLY A 209 9.92 6.20 -0.90
N LEU A 210 10.57 5.16 -1.45
CA LEU A 210 11.81 4.63 -0.85
C LEU A 210 12.85 5.74 -0.73
N ARG A 211 13.37 5.94 0.47
CA ARG A 211 14.34 7.00 0.78
C ARG A 211 15.50 6.39 1.51
N MET A 212 16.62 6.16 0.81
CA MET A 212 17.82 5.74 1.52
C MET A 212 18.23 6.81 2.54
N PRO A 213 18.76 6.41 3.72
CA PRO A 213 19.07 7.34 4.80
C PRO A 213 19.89 8.53 4.29
N ASP A 214 19.57 9.72 4.78
CA ASP A 214 20.25 10.98 4.47
C ASP A 214 21.74 10.89 4.85
N HIS A 215 22.55 10.31 3.96
CA HIS A 215 23.97 10.54 3.97
C HIS A 215 24.17 11.91 3.37
N ALA A 216 24.13 12.93 4.24
CA ALA A 216 24.43 14.33 4.02
C ALA A 216 24.49 14.72 2.54
N ILE A 217 23.35 15.16 2.01
CA ILE A 217 23.26 15.87 0.74
C ILE A 217 24.09 17.16 0.90
N ALA A 218 25.41 17.05 0.84
CA ALA A 218 26.28 18.19 0.66
C ALA A 218 25.96 18.78 -0.71
N ASP A 219 25.79 20.11 -0.77
CA ASP A 219 25.39 20.87 -1.95
C ASP A 219 25.91 20.24 -3.26
N PHE A 220 24.98 19.96 -4.17
CA PHE A 220 25.19 19.35 -5.49
C PHE A 220 26.14 20.12 -6.42
N GLU A 221 26.81 21.18 -5.95
CA GLU A 221 27.81 21.92 -6.71
C GLU A 221 29.14 21.15 -6.87
N ASP A 222 29.39 20.10 -6.06
CA ASP A 222 30.56 19.25 -6.27
C ASP A 222 30.25 18.17 -7.32
N THR A 223 30.71 18.40 -8.56
CA THR A 223 30.64 17.43 -9.67
C THR A 223 31.34 16.10 -9.38
N ASN A 224 32.13 16.00 -8.30
CA ASN A 224 32.73 14.77 -7.81
C ASN A 224 31.92 14.08 -6.71
N TRP A 225 30.75 14.61 -6.33
CA TRP A 225 29.88 14.05 -5.29
C TRP A 225 29.52 12.60 -5.58
N TYR A 226 29.18 12.25 -6.82
CA TYR A 226 28.83 10.86 -7.19
C TYR A 226 29.98 9.88 -6.88
N PHE A 227 31.21 10.19 -7.32
CA PHE A 227 32.37 9.32 -7.07
C PHE A 227 32.74 9.24 -5.58
N LYS A 228 32.54 10.33 -4.83
CA LYS A 228 32.78 10.38 -3.38
C LYS A 228 31.72 9.62 -2.59
N ASN A 229 30.48 9.57 -3.10
CA ASN A 229 29.33 9.01 -2.38
C ASN A 229 28.82 7.66 -2.92
N LYS A 230 29.49 7.08 -3.93
CA LYS A 230 29.23 5.72 -4.41
C LYS A 230 29.30 4.66 -3.30
N ALA A 231 30.09 4.90 -2.25
CA ALA A 231 30.15 4.02 -1.08
C ALA A 231 28.88 4.05 -0.20
N TYR A 232 28.04 5.09 -0.34
CA TYR A 232 26.84 5.32 0.46
C TYR A 232 25.54 4.99 -0.27
N ALA A 233 25.56 4.90 -1.61
CA ALA A 233 24.39 4.47 -2.37
C ALA A 233 24.10 3.00 -2.05
N LYS A 234 23.03 2.76 -1.30
CA LYS A 234 22.56 1.40 -1.06
C LYS A 234 21.83 0.92 -2.32
N GLN A 235 22.31 -0.19 -2.86
CA GLN A 235 21.73 -0.82 -4.04
C GLN A 235 20.39 -1.47 -3.67
N LEU A 236 19.34 -1.18 -4.43
CA LEU A 236 18.10 -1.95 -4.33
C LEU A 236 18.32 -3.32 -4.99
N ARG A 237 18.62 -4.33 -4.19
CA ARG A 237 18.93 -5.68 -4.67
C ARG A 237 17.68 -6.53 -4.77
N LEU A 238 17.07 -6.57 -5.95
CA LEU A 238 15.98 -7.49 -6.25
C LEU A 238 16.56 -8.87 -6.62
N PRO A 239 16.16 -9.97 -5.95
CA PRO A 239 16.62 -11.30 -6.34
C PRO A 239 16.23 -11.65 -7.77
N THR A 240 17.15 -12.25 -8.53
CA THR A 240 16.91 -12.67 -9.93
C THR A 240 15.68 -13.55 -10.06
N VAL A 241 15.49 -14.48 -9.12
CA VAL A 241 14.34 -15.41 -9.15
C VAL A 241 13.01 -14.68 -8.99
N VAL A 242 12.97 -13.58 -8.22
CA VAL A 242 11.78 -12.73 -8.04
C VAL A 242 11.56 -11.91 -9.30
N ALA A 243 12.60 -11.21 -9.77
CA ALA A 243 12.56 -10.38 -10.97
C ALA A 243 12.05 -11.13 -12.21
N GLN A 244 12.48 -12.38 -12.41
CA GLN A 244 12.06 -13.22 -13.54
C GLN A 244 10.58 -13.64 -13.52
N ARG A 245 9.89 -13.52 -12.37
CA ARG A 245 8.47 -13.84 -12.20
C ARG A 245 7.55 -12.63 -12.30
N LEU A 246 8.10 -11.41 -12.11
CA LEU A 246 7.31 -10.19 -12.12
C LEU A 246 6.78 -9.89 -13.53
N ARG A 247 5.49 -9.60 -13.62
CA ARG A 247 4.84 -8.96 -14.77
C ARG A 247 4.89 -7.45 -14.69
N HIS A 248 4.81 -6.91 -13.47
CA HIS A 248 4.79 -5.47 -13.22
C HIS A 248 5.79 -5.10 -12.13
N PHE A 249 6.66 -4.15 -12.45
CA PHE A 249 7.60 -3.58 -11.50
C PHE A 249 7.53 -2.05 -11.54
N SER A 250 7.44 -1.41 -10.38
CA SER A 250 7.34 0.05 -10.29
C SER A 250 8.15 0.59 -9.12
N LEU A 251 8.94 1.63 -9.37
CA LEU A 251 9.58 2.47 -8.36
C LEU A 251 9.15 3.92 -8.59
N LYS A 252 8.52 4.55 -7.60
CA LYS A 252 7.99 5.91 -7.71
C LYS A 252 8.46 6.77 -6.55
N ASN A 253 8.70 8.06 -6.78
CA ASN A 253 9.07 8.99 -5.72
C ASN A 253 10.27 8.51 -4.87
N CYS A 254 11.14 7.67 -5.44
CA CYS A 254 12.28 7.10 -4.75
C CYS A 254 13.48 8.04 -4.83
N VAL A 255 14.38 8.00 -3.84
CA VAL A 255 15.51 8.94 -3.78
C VAL A 255 16.81 8.22 -3.45
N TYR A 256 17.88 8.58 -4.17
CA TYR A 256 19.27 8.13 -4.01
C TYR A 256 19.46 6.62 -4.09
N LEU A 257 18.83 6.00 -5.09
CA LEU A 257 18.96 4.58 -5.35
C LEU A 257 19.96 4.31 -6.48
N ASP A 258 20.77 3.28 -6.28
CA ASP A 258 21.40 2.55 -7.38
C ASP A 258 20.47 1.42 -7.80
N PHE A 259 20.09 1.41 -9.08
CA PHE A 259 19.27 0.37 -9.67
C PHE A 259 19.99 -0.31 -10.83
N PHE A 260 19.97 -1.64 -10.80
CA PHE A 260 20.53 -2.47 -11.86
C PHE A 260 19.43 -3.39 -12.37
N ALA A 261 19.15 -3.33 -13.67
CA ALA A 261 18.14 -4.17 -14.31
C ALA A 261 18.61 -5.62 -14.53
N TYR A 262 19.87 -5.96 -14.23
CA TYR A 262 20.44 -7.30 -14.37
C TYR A 262 19.57 -8.44 -13.80
N PRO A 263 18.88 -8.30 -12.64
CA PRO A 263 17.97 -9.33 -12.16
C PRO A 263 16.85 -9.71 -13.15
N PHE A 264 16.46 -8.80 -14.04
CA PHE A 264 15.46 -9.04 -15.08
C PHE A 264 16.03 -9.70 -16.35
N ALA A 265 17.34 -9.92 -16.44
CA ALA A 265 17.93 -10.62 -17.58
C ALA A 265 17.28 -12.01 -17.77
N GLY A 266 16.77 -12.25 -18.97
CA GLY A 266 16.05 -13.49 -19.31
C GLY A 266 14.62 -13.58 -18.76
N ALA A 267 14.06 -12.51 -18.18
CA ALA A 267 12.63 -12.46 -17.84
C ALA A 267 11.79 -12.60 -19.12
N ASN A 268 10.77 -13.47 -19.09
CA ASN A 268 9.89 -13.74 -20.23
C ASN A 268 8.43 -13.33 -19.98
N VAL A 269 8.15 -12.82 -18.79
CA VAL A 269 6.79 -12.42 -18.36
C VAL A 269 6.70 -10.97 -17.94
N LEU A 270 7.81 -10.24 -17.83
CA LEU A 270 7.81 -8.83 -17.47
C LEU A 270 7.15 -8.01 -18.59
N GLU A 271 6.03 -7.36 -18.27
CA GLU A 271 5.23 -6.60 -19.22
C GLU A 271 5.41 -5.09 -19.04
N THR A 272 5.55 -4.64 -17.80
CA THR A 272 5.60 -3.21 -17.48
C THR A 272 6.68 -2.91 -16.44
N ILE A 273 7.52 -1.93 -16.76
CA ILE A 273 8.44 -1.31 -15.82
C ILE A 273 8.16 0.19 -15.73
N LYS A 274 8.14 0.72 -14.51
CA LYS A 274 7.93 2.16 -14.27
C LYS A 274 8.93 2.71 -13.26
N PHE A 275 9.61 3.77 -13.64
CA PHE A 275 10.40 4.61 -12.76
C PHE A 275 9.86 6.04 -12.91
N THR A 276 9.24 6.59 -11.86
CA THR A 276 8.59 7.90 -11.97
C THR A 276 8.92 8.82 -10.81
N ASN A 277 9.17 10.09 -11.09
CA ASN A 277 9.46 11.14 -10.11
C ASN A 277 10.54 10.73 -9.09
N SER A 278 11.57 10.01 -9.54
CA SER A 278 12.60 9.46 -8.65
C SER A 278 13.98 10.07 -8.93
N ASP A 279 14.80 10.16 -7.90
CA ASP A 279 16.17 10.65 -7.95
C ASP A 279 17.13 9.46 -7.86
N TRP A 280 17.90 9.22 -8.91
CA TRP A 280 18.77 8.04 -9.01
C TRP A 280 20.22 8.44 -8.83
N ALA A 281 20.99 7.66 -8.07
CA ALA A 281 22.44 7.82 -8.08
C ALA A 281 23.00 7.22 -9.37
N SER A 282 22.56 6.01 -9.73
CA SER A 282 22.78 5.39 -11.03
C SER A 282 21.65 4.43 -11.39
N MET A 283 21.34 4.32 -12.68
CA MET A 283 20.28 3.43 -13.17
C MET A 283 20.72 2.70 -14.44
N HIS A 284 21.11 1.43 -14.29
CA HIS A 284 21.55 0.59 -15.40
C HIS A 284 20.37 -0.23 -15.95
N LEU A 285 19.95 0.06 -17.18
CA LEU A 285 18.76 -0.53 -17.83
C LEU A 285 19.07 -1.46 -19.02
N ASP A 286 20.34 -1.71 -19.31
CA ASP A 286 20.83 -2.54 -20.43
C ASP A 286 20.13 -3.89 -20.54
N SER A 287 19.88 -4.56 -19.42
CA SER A 287 19.27 -5.89 -19.37
C SER A 287 17.78 -5.90 -19.77
N LEU A 288 17.12 -4.73 -19.89
CA LEU A 288 15.72 -4.64 -20.30
C LEU A 288 15.54 -4.79 -21.81
N CYS A 289 16.57 -4.51 -22.61
CA CYS A 289 16.48 -4.54 -24.07
C CYS A 289 16.20 -5.95 -24.63
N ASP A 290 16.59 -6.99 -23.89
CA ASP A 290 16.44 -8.38 -24.33
C ASP A 290 15.14 -9.05 -23.85
N ILE A 291 14.26 -8.32 -23.15
CA ILE A 291 13.04 -8.89 -22.56
C ILE A 291 11.91 -8.87 -23.61
N PRO A 292 11.53 -10.02 -24.22
CA PRO A 292 10.58 -10.03 -25.33
C PRO A 292 9.14 -9.69 -24.92
N SER A 293 8.80 -9.87 -23.65
CA SER A 293 7.46 -9.61 -23.11
C SER A 293 7.23 -8.15 -22.71
N LEU A 294 8.30 -7.35 -22.64
CA LEU A 294 8.24 -5.99 -22.10
C LEU A 294 7.48 -5.09 -23.06
N LYS A 295 6.36 -4.52 -22.62
CA LYS A 295 5.46 -3.70 -23.44
C LYS A 295 5.63 -2.21 -23.17
N LEU A 296 5.93 -1.85 -21.92
CA LEU A 296 6.01 -0.48 -21.44
C LEU A 296 7.21 -0.27 -20.53
N VAL A 297 8.02 0.74 -20.85
CA VAL A 297 9.05 1.31 -19.98
C VAL A 297 8.71 2.79 -19.79
N GLU A 298 8.38 3.16 -18.55
CA GLU A 298 8.04 4.54 -18.18
C GLU A 298 9.17 5.16 -17.35
N LEU A 299 9.77 6.23 -17.86
CA LEU A 299 10.86 7.00 -17.24
C LEU A 299 10.43 8.48 -17.12
N ASP A 300 9.42 8.76 -16.31
CA ASP A 300 8.83 10.10 -16.19
C ASP A 300 9.39 10.89 -14.99
N ALA A 301 9.81 12.14 -15.20
CA ALA A 301 10.24 13.06 -14.15
C ALA A 301 11.39 12.54 -13.25
N ASN A 302 12.28 11.70 -13.78
CA ASN A 302 13.44 11.20 -13.02
C ASN A 302 14.64 12.15 -13.11
N LYS A 303 15.45 12.21 -12.06
CA LYS A 303 16.77 12.87 -12.06
C LYS A 303 17.87 11.81 -12.20
N CYS A 304 18.96 12.19 -12.88
CA CYS A 304 20.21 11.41 -12.94
C CYS A 304 20.05 9.96 -13.45
N VAL A 305 19.46 9.81 -14.65
CA VAL A 305 19.38 8.49 -15.31
C VAL A 305 20.60 8.31 -16.23
N TYR A 306 21.53 7.44 -15.82
CA TYR A 306 22.69 7.06 -16.63
C TYR A 306 22.44 5.73 -17.36
N ILE A 307 22.11 5.80 -18.65
CA ILE A 307 21.91 4.59 -19.46
C ILE A 307 23.22 4.24 -20.15
N ASP A 308 24.01 3.36 -19.54
CA ASP A 308 25.26 2.88 -20.15
C ASP A 308 24.97 2.11 -21.46
N HIS A 309 25.85 2.29 -22.45
CA HIS A 309 25.81 1.61 -23.76
C HIS A 309 24.66 1.92 -24.74
N MET A 310 23.75 2.85 -24.45
CA MET A 310 22.80 3.33 -25.46
C MET A 310 23.39 4.50 -26.23
N LYS A 311 23.61 4.32 -27.54
CA LYS A 311 24.26 5.35 -28.35
C LYS A 311 23.33 6.51 -28.65
N GLU A 312 22.01 6.34 -28.60
CA GLU A 312 21.02 7.41 -28.78
C GLU A 312 19.74 7.10 -27.98
N GLU A 313 18.87 8.10 -27.77
CA GLU A 313 17.54 7.99 -27.10
C GLU A 313 16.61 6.91 -27.71
N GLN A 314 17.01 6.31 -28.84
CA GLN A 314 16.29 5.28 -29.58
C GLN A 314 16.57 3.84 -29.11
N ASP A 315 17.45 3.60 -28.13
CA ASP A 315 17.96 2.24 -27.88
C ASP A 315 17.26 1.43 -26.77
N ILE A 316 16.25 1.97 -26.05
CA ILE A 316 15.38 1.13 -25.19
C ILE A 316 14.27 0.46 -26.02
N ILE A 317 14.58 0.00 -27.23
CA ILE A 317 13.62 -0.76 -28.03
C ILE A 317 13.84 -2.24 -27.70
N SER A 318 13.27 -2.69 -26.58
CA SER A 318 13.00 -4.14 -26.49
C SER A 318 12.04 -4.53 -27.61
N PRO A 319 12.17 -5.72 -28.22
CA PRO A 319 11.31 -6.16 -29.33
C PRO A 319 9.80 -6.09 -29.04
N GLY A 320 9.41 -6.10 -27.76
CA GLY A 320 8.02 -6.03 -27.32
C GLY A 320 7.53 -4.61 -26.98
N VAL A 321 8.44 -3.63 -26.84
CA VAL A 321 8.11 -2.30 -26.31
C VAL A 321 7.33 -1.52 -27.35
N ARG A 322 6.10 -1.18 -27.00
CA ARG A 322 5.19 -0.43 -27.89
C ARG A 322 5.28 1.07 -27.66
N ASP A 323 5.55 1.46 -26.42
CA ASP A 323 5.62 2.84 -25.99
C ASP A 323 6.80 3.03 -25.03
N ILE A 324 7.65 4.01 -25.32
CA ILE A 324 8.69 4.51 -24.41
C ILE A 324 8.31 5.94 -24.05
N PHE A 325 8.06 6.19 -22.77
CA PHE A 325 7.83 7.55 -22.27
C PHE A 325 9.08 8.02 -21.54
N VAL A 326 9.90 8.80 -22.23
CA VAL A 326 10.99 9.56 -21.63
C VAL A 326 10.56 11.01 -21.57
N ARG A 327 10.30 11.50 -20.35
CA ARG A 327 10.13 12.93 -20.06
C ARG A 327 11.15 13.29 -19.00
N SER A 328 12.39 13.39 -19.41
CA SER A 328 13.48 13.89 -18.58
C SER A 328 13.72 15.36 -18.89
N SER A 329 13.97 16.14 -17.84
CA SER A 329 14.81 17.31 -17.96
C SER A 329 16.26 16.81 -17.93
N PHE A 330 16.80 16.39 -19.07
CA PHE A 330 18.23 16.07 -19.14
C PHE A 330 19.01 17.39 -18.99
N GLU A 331 19.60 17.61 -17.82
CA GLU A 331 20.83 18.39 -17.76
C GLU A 331 21.94 17.42 -18.18
N SER A 332 22.39 17.55 -19.43
CA SER A 332 23.57 16.84 -19.91
C SER A 332 24.78 17.34 -19.10
N TYR A 333 25.36 16.47 -18.27
CA TYR A 333 26.63 16.72 -17.58
C TYR A 333 27.82 16.48 -18.51
#